data_AF-A0A2J7QIR8-F1
#
_entry.id   AF-A0A2J7QIR8-F1
#
_cell.length_a   1.000
_cell.length_b   1.000
_cell.length_c   1.000
_cell.angle_alpha   90.00
_cell.angle_beta   90.00
_cell.angle_gamma   90.00
#
_symmetry.space_group_name_H-M   'P 1'
#
loop_
_entity.id
_entity.type
_entity.pdbx_description
1 polymer ?
#
loop_
_entity_poly.entity_id
_entity_poly.type
_entity_poly.pdbx_seq_one_letter_code
_entity_poly.pdbx_strand_id
1 'polypeptide(L)'
;MYNDLKFLFSDLLEKTIPDWVVHPSEENVVDVDIELQEYLIKLQSDIIDQARLKNDKHLWINSEIANNFPQLCEKVELFFIRIPISYLAEPLFS
;
A
#
# COMPACT_ATOMS: atom_id res chain seq x y z
N MET A 1 -23.82 11.66 -10.57
CA MET A 1 -22.53 11.96 -9.90
C MET A 1 -22.09 10.90 -8.91
N TYR A 2 -22.77 10.65 -7.78
CA TYR A 2 -22.29 9.64 -6.80
C TYR A 2 -22.25 8.21 -7.36
N ASN A 3 -23.28 7.81 -8.12
CA ASN A 3 -23.33 6.49 -8.75
C ASN A 3 -22.31 6.34 -9.89
N ASP A 4 -21.99 7.42 -10.59
CA ASP A 4 -21.00 7.41 -11.68
C ASP A 4 -19.59 7.28 -11.12
N LEU A 5 -19.28 7.99 -10.01
CA LEU A 5 -18.03 7.80 -9.26
C LEU A 5 -17.91 6.37 -8.74
N LYS A 6 -18.99 5.80 -8.20
CA LYS A 6 -18.98 4.43 -7.69
C LYS A 6 -18.73 3.39 -8.78
N PHE A 7 -19.22 3.62 -10.00
CA PHE A 7 -18.96 2.76 -11.16
C PHE A 7 -17.54 2.94 -11.69
N LEU A 8 -17.02 4.17 -11.77
CA LEU A 8 -15.66 4.44 -12.24
C LEU A 8 -14.57 3.99 -11.26
N PHE A 9 -14.84 4.07 -9.96
CA PHE A 9 -13.96 3.54 -8.92
C PHE A 9 -14.29 2.10 -8.55
N SER A 10 -15.25 1.44 -9.20
CA SER A 10 -15.59 0.06 -8.86
C SER A 10 -14.37 -0.85 -8.98
N ASP A 11 -13.60 -0.76 -10.06
CA ASP A 11 -12.34 -1.51 -10.25
C ASP A 11 -11.23 -1.19 -9.21
N LEU A 12 -11.32 -0.03 -8.55
CA LEU A 12 -10.42 0.44 -7.49
C LEU A 12 -10.92 0.07 -6.10
N LEU A 13 -12.23 0.05 -5.90
CA LEU A 13 -12.93 -0.34 -4.67
C LEU A 13 -13.05 -1.86 -4.55
N GLU A 14 -13.11 -2.58 -5.68
CA GLU A 14 -13.13 -4.04 -5.78
C GLU A 14 -11.74 -4.64 -5.57
N LYS A 15 -10.67 -3.91 -5.91
CA LYS A 15 -9.31 -4.29 -5.53
C LYS A 15 -9.01 -3.79 -4.13
N THR A 16 -9.42 -4.57 -3.14
CA THR A 16 -9.10 -4.35 -1.74
C THR A 16 -7.59 -4.23 -1.59
N ILE A 17 -7.13 -3.18 -0.91
CA ILE A 17 -5.71 -3.06 -0.54
C ILE A 17 -5.38 -4.30 0.30
N PRO A 18 -4.32 -5.06 -0.04
CA PRO A 18 -3.96 -6.23 0.74
C PRO A 18 -3.65 -5.85 2.18
N ASP A 19 -4.08 -6.66 3.14
CA ASP A 19 -3.91 -6.35 4.55
C ASP A 19 -2.43 -6.19 4.93
N TRP A 20 -1.50 -6.84 4.23
CA TRP A 20 -0.05 -6.70 4.48
C TRP A 20 0.47 -5.31 4.13
N VAL A 21 -0.23 -4.56 3.27
CA VAL A 21 0.10 -3.16 2.96
C VAL A 21 -0.35 -2.24 4.10
N VAL A 22 -1.44 -2.59 4.79
CA VAL A 22 -2.02 -1.78 5.88
C VAL A 22 -1.42 -2.14 7.24
N HIS A 23 -1.28 -3.44 7.51
CA HIS A 23 -0.76 -4.03 8.75
C HIS A 23 0.34 -5.08 8.45
N PRO A 24 1.46 -4.68 7.82
CA PRO A 24 2.57 -5.59 7.47
C PRO A 24 3.15 -6.41 8.63
N SER A 25 2.98 -5.95 9.88
CA SER A 25 3.48 -6.62 11.08
C SER A 25 2.55 -7.69 11.65
N GLU A 26 1.27 -7.66 11.27
CA GLU A 26 0.23 -8.55 11.79
C GLU A 26 -0.13 -9.65 10.78
N GLU A 27 0.24 -9.46 9.52
CA GLU A 27 -0.15 -10.38 8.47
C GLU A 27 0.64 -11.68 8.41
N ASN A 28 -0.09 -12.73 8.06
CA ASN A 28 0.47 -14.02 7.78
C ASN A 28 1.14 -14.02 6.40
N VAL A 29 2.46 -14.19 6.41
CA VAL A 29 3.30 -14.20 5.22
C VAL A 29 2.83 -15.21 4.16
N VAL A 30 2.22 -16.33 4.59
CA VAL A 30 1.76 -17.40 3.69
C VAL A 30 0.66 -16.94 2.73
N ASP A 31 -0.10 -15.90 3.11
CA ASP A 31 -1.21 -15.35 2.33
C ASP A 31 -0.76 -14.26 1.34
N VAL A 32 0.55 -13.96 1.31
CA VAL A 32 1.17 -12.98 0.39
C VAL A 32 1.83 -13.70 -0.79
N ASP A 33 1.93 -13.04 -1.94
CA ASP A 33 2.68 -13.52 -3.12
C ASP A 33 4.05 -14.09 -2.70
N ILE A 34 4.37 -15.31 -3.16
CA ILE A 34 5.58 -16.07 -2.80
C ILE A 34 6.85 -15.22 -2.96
N GLU A 35 6.91 -14.40 -4.01
CA GLU A 35 8.03 -13.50 -4.32
C GLU A 35 8.23 -12.41 -3.27
N LEU A 36 7.19 -12.05 -2.51
CA LEU A 36 7.22 -11.01 -1.48
C LEU A 36 7.39 -11.58 -0.06
N GLN A 37 7.16 -12.88 0.12
CA GLN A 37 7.17 -13.52 1.44
C GLN A 37 8.52 -13.36 2.15
N GLU A 38 9.63 -13.56 1.44
CA GLU A 38 10.97 -13.41 2.01
C GLU A 38 11.23 -11.98 2.50
N TYR A 39 10.80 -10.98 1.73
CA TYR A 39 10.96 -9.58 2.08
C TYR A 39 10.08 -9.19 3.28
N LEU A 40 8.84 -9.70 3.32
CA LEU A 40 7.92 -9.47 4.43
C LEU A 40 8.41 -10.16 5.71
N ILE A 41 8.96 -11.38 5.62
CA ILE A 41 9.60 -12.06 6.76
C ILE A 41 10.77 -11.22 7.28
N LYS A 42 11.62 -10.72 6.38
CA LYS A 42 12.76 -9.89 6.77
C LYS A 42 12.30 -8.60 7.48
N LEU A 43 11.29 -7.94 6.93
CA LEU A 43 10.66 -6.75 7.53
C LEU A 43 10.04 -7.05 8.91
N GLN A 44 9.37 -8.20 9.06
CA GLN A 44 8.81 -8.65 10.34
C GLN A 44 9.89 -9.14 11.32
N SER A 45 11.05 -9.59 10.86
CA SER A 45 12.10 -10.11 11.75
C SER A 45 12.91 -9.03 12.46
N ASP A 46 12.93 -7.81 11.90
CA ASP A 46 13.66 -6.70 12.47
C ASP A 46 12.78 -5.93 13.48
N ILE A 47 13.24 -5.88 14.73
CA ILE A 47 12.52 -5.23 15.85
C ILE A 47 12.43 -3.72 15.65
N ILE A 48 13.43 -3.10 15.01
CA ILE A 48 13.46 -1.66 14.73
C ILE A 48 12.44 -1.34 13.64
N ASP A 49 12.41 -2.14 12.57
CA ASP A 49 11.42 -1.97 11.50
C ASP A 49 10.01 -2.29 12.02
N GLN A 50 9.80 -3.35 12.81
CA GLN A 50 8.52 -3.60 13.47
C GLN A 50 8.03 -2.44 14.34
N ALA A 51 8.92 -1.82 15.11
CA ALA A 51 8.57 -0.68 15.95
C ALA A 51 8.19 0.55 15.11
N ARG A 52 8.80 0.71 13.93
CA ARG A 52 8.43 1.73 12.95
C ARG A 52 7.09 1.42 12.30
N LEU A 53 6.85 0.16 11.91
CA LEU A 53 5.58 -0.34 11.36
C LEU A 53 4.38 -0.04 12.25
N LYS A 54 4.54 -0.17 13.57
CA LYS A 54 3.46 0.09 14.53
C LYS A 54 3.15 1.57 14.76
N ASN A 55 4.12 2.45 14.49
CA ASN A 55 4.01 3.87 14.85
C ASN A 55 3.90 4.82 13.64
N ASP A 56 4.22 4.35 12.43
CA ASP A 56 4.28 5.19 11.23
C ASP A 56 3.19 4.82 10.20
N LYS A 57 2.19 5.70 10.07
CA LYS A 57 1.14 5.59 9.04
C LYS A 57 1.64 5.87 7.62
N HIS A 58 2.85 6.40 7.49
CA HIS A 58 3.50 6.73 6.23
C HIS A 58 4.67 5.78 5.94
N LEU A 59 4.62 4.57 6.48
CA LEU A 59 5.67 3.55 6.35
C LEU A 59 6.27 3.47 4.95
N TRP A 60 5.43 3.32 3.93
CA TRP A 60 5.84 3.12 2.55
C TRP A 60 6.37 4.39 1.86
N ILE A 61 6.15 5.55 2.48
CA ILE A 61 6.62 6.87 2.02
C ILE A 61 7.98 7.20 2.65
N ASN A 62 8.38 6.50 3.71
CA ASN A 62 9.67 6.69 4.36
C ASN A 62 10.81 6.19 3.48
N SER A 63 11.77 7.07 3.18
CA SER A 63 12.90 6.76 2.29
C SER A 63 13.78 5.62 2.79
N GLU A 64 13.84 5.38 4.10
CA GLU A 64 14.65 4.29 4.66
C GLU A 64 14.00 2.92 4.42
N ILE A 65 12.68 2.80 4.62
CA ILE A 65 11.92 1.58 4.28
C ILE A 65 11.95 1.34 2.78
N ALA A 66 11.74 2.40 1.98
CA ALA A 66 11.76 2.32 0.53
C ALA A 66 13.11 1.85 -0.03
N ASN A 67 14.22 2.25 0.60
CA ASN A 67 15.56 1.80 0.22
C ASN A 67 15.86 0.36 0.69
N ASN A 68 15.35 -0.04 1.86
CA ASN A 68 15.62 -1.37 2.43
C ASN A 68 14.75 -2.47 1.83
N PHE A 69 13.55 -2.12 1.35
CA PHE A 69 12.54 -3.05 0.82
C PHE A 69 11.93 -2.56 -0.50
N PRO A 70 12.74 -2.29 -1.55
CA PRO A 70 12.26 -1.71 -2.80
C PRO A 70 11.22 -2.60 -3.50
N GLN A 71 11.31 -3.92 -3.36
CA GLN A 71 10.35 -4.87 -3.95
C GLN A 71 8.96 -4.78 -3.30
N LEU A 72 8.90 -4.56 -1.98
CA LEU A 72 7.63 -4.32 -1.29
C LEU A 72 7.08 -2.95 -1.69
N CYS A 73 7.92 -1.92 -1.74
CA CYS A 73 7.51 -0.57 -2.14
C CYS A 73 6.98 -0.50 -3.59
N GLU A 74 7.60 -1.20 -4.54
CA GLU A 74 7.12 -1.25 -5.93
C GLU A 74 5.69 -1.80 -6.01
N LYS A 75 5.39 -2.86 -5.25
CA LYS A 75 4.04 -3.44 -5.18
C LYS A 75 3.06 -2.51 -4.51
N VAL A 76 3.49 -1.84 -3.45
CA VAL A 76 2.69 -0.86 -2.73
C VAL A 76 2.37 0.35 -3.62
N GLU A 77 3.34 0.84 -4.37
CA GLU A 77 3.19 1.93 -5.35
C GLU A 77 2.12 1.59 -6.40
N LEU A 78 2.00 0.34 -6.85
CA LEU A 78 0.93 -0.06 -7.78
C LEU A 78 -0.48 0.15 -7.20
N PHE A 79 -0.64 0.08 -5.87
CA PHE A 79 -1.90 0.39 -5.19
C PHE A 79 -2.11 1.90 -5.01
N PHE A 80 -1.04 2.69 -4.85
CA PHE A 80 -1.11 4.15 -4.68
C PHE A 80 -1.19 4.95 -6.00
N ILE A 81 -0.50 4.51 -7.06
CA ILE A 81 -0.43 5.17 -8.37
C ILE A 81 -1.77 5.08 -9.12
N ARG A 82 -2.64 4.16 -8.72
CA ARG A 82 -3.88 3.87 -9.44
C ARG A 82 -5.01 4.86 -9.16
N ILE A 83 -4.76 5.97 -8.45
CA ILE A 83 -5.66 7.13 -8.42
C ILE A 83 -5.30 8.04 -9.60
N PRO A 84 -5.99 7.93 -10.75
CA PRO A 84 -5.79 8.85 -11.86
C PRO A 84 -5.97 10.32 -11.42
N ILE A 85 -4.93 11.13 -11.64
CA ILE A 85 -4.88 12.57 -11.33
C ILE A 85 -5.99 13.34 -12.09
N SER A 86 -6.54 12.76 -13.16
CA SER A 86 -7.70 13.31 -13.88
C SER A 86 -8.94 13.49 -12.99
N TYR A 87 -9.00 12.87 -11.82
CA TYR A 87 -10.08 13.04 -10.83
C TYR A 87 -9.84 14.19 -9.84
N LEU A 88 -8.61 14.71 -9.74
CA LEU A 88 -8.31 15.92 -8.96
C LEU A 88 -8.60 17.20 -9.75
N ALA A 89 -8.92 17.08 -11.04
CA ALA A 89 -8.94 18.20 -11.98
C ALA A 89 -10.33 18.82 -12.25
N GLU A 90 -11.45 18.28 -11.78
CA GLU A 90 -12.77 18.92 -12.05
C GLU A 90 -13.75 18.88 -10.85
N PRO A 91 -14.26 20.04 -10.37
CA PRO A 91 -13.59 21.34 -10.30
C PRO A 91 -13.64 21.95 -8.88
N LEU A 92 -12.50 22.49 -8.43
CA LEU A 92 -12.40 23.56 -7.42
C LEU A 92 -12.85 24.93 -7.98
N PHE A 93 -13.53 24.93 -9.13
CA PHE A 93 -14.11 26.09 -9.79
C PHE A 93 -15.62 25.88 -9.84
N SER A 94 -16.28 26.21 -8.73
CA SER A 94 -17.70 26.54 -8.73
C SER A 94 -17.88 28.04 -8.67
#